data_AF-A0A925RDU9-F1
#
_entry.id   AF-A0A925RDU9-F1
#
_cell.length_a   1.000
_cell.length_b   1.000
_cell.length_c   1.000
_cell.angle_alpha   90.00
_cell.angle_beta   90.00
_cell.angle_gamma   90.00
#
_symmetry.space_group_name_H-M   'P 1'
#
loop_
_entity.id
_entity.type
_entity.pdbx_description
1 polymer ?
#
loop_
_entity_poly.entity_id
_entity_poly.type
_entity_poly.pdbx_seq_one_letter_code
_entity_poly.pdbx_strand_id
1 'polypeptide(L)'
;MNARQLEKLGIPRHAVNQAIRAIQLLTDSPDFDRRTIKDRLRQVAENPRLFLGDAVLDGLARELSESDPSPQMEPIDYRTWGTNIDEGAHQQMREACRIPAAVGAALMPDAHIGYGLPIGGVLASQDVVIPYAVGVDIACRMKISILDMPVETLEKRFDHYRNALENGTRFGVGSVHKKPQDHPVMDEDWSVTRITRENKDKARNQL
;
A
#
# COMPACT_ATOMS: atom_id res chain seq x y z
N MET A 1 -25.40 -25.28 17.82
CA MET A 1 -26.34 -24.41 17.09
C MET A 1 -25.90 -24.35 15.63
N ASN A 2 -26.82 -24.22 14.67
CA ASN A 2 -26.46 -24.12 13.24
C ASN A 2 -26.41 -22.65 12.76
N ALA A 3 -25.83 -22.41 11.58
CA ALA A 3 -25.64 -21.06 11.04
C ALA A 3 -26.95 -20.25 10.94
N ARG A 4 -28.06 -20.87 10.51
CA ARG A 4 -29.38 -20.21 10.44
C ARG A 4 -29.92 -19.78 11.81
N GLN A 5 -29.60 -20.52 12.88
CA GLN A 5 -29.97 -20.14 14.24
C GLN A 5 -29.14 -18.96 14.75
N LEU A 6 -27.88 -18.84 14.33
CA LEU A 6 -26.98 -17.74 14.71
C LEU A 6 -27.34 -16.45 13.95
N GLU A 7 -27.71 -16.54 12.67
CA GLU A 7 -28.25 -15.41 11.90
C GLU A 7 -29.49 -14.81 12.58
N LYS A 8 -30.40 -15.65 13.10
CA LYS A 8 -31.58 -15.20 13.86
C LYS A 8 -31.26 -14.50 15.18
N LEU A 9 -30.02 -14.62 15.68
CA LEU A 9 -29.54 -13.92 16.87
C LEU A 9 -28.76 -12.64 16.54
N GLY A 10 -28.71 -12.24 15.27
CA GLY A 10 -27.99 -11.05 14.83
C GLY A 10 -26.51 -11.30 14.48
N ILE A 11 -26.07 -12.57 14.44
CA ILE A 11 -24.70 -12.91 14.04
C ILE A 11 -24.62 -13.04 12.51
N PRO A 12 -23.89 -12.16 11.81
CA PRO A 12 -23.73 -12.21 10.36
C PRO A 12 -22.90 -13.43 9.93
N ARG A 13 -23.02 -13.80 8.65
CA ARG A 13 -22.38 -15.02 8.11
C ARG A 13 -20.87 -15.06 8.30
N HIS A 14 -20.18 -13.94 8.19
CA HIS A 14 -18.72 -13.89 8.37
C HIS A 14 -18.30 -14.24 9.80
N ALA A 15 -19.12 -13.90 10.79
CA ALA A 15 -18.84 -14.13 12.21
C ALA A 15 -19.29 -15.50 12.75
N VAL A 16 -19.90 -16.36 11.92
CA VAL A 16 -20.46 -17.66 12.36
C VAL A 16 -19.42 -18.58 12.98
N ASN A 17 -18.21 -18.63 12.42
CA ASN A 17 -17.15 -19.50 12.94
C ASN A 17 -16.69 -19.07 14.34
N GLN A 18 -16.54 -17.76 14.56
CA GLN A 18 -16.20 -17.22 15.88
C GLN A 18 -17.33 -17.45 16.88
N ALA A 19 -18.58 -17.33 16.46
CA ALA A 19 -19.72 -17.62 17.31
C ALA A 19 -19.79 -19.10 17.73
N ILE A 20 -19.48 -20.04 16.82
CA ILE A 20 -19.41 -21.47 17.15
C ILE A 20 -18.30 -21.73 18.17
N ARG A 21 -17.12 -21.12 17.99
CA ARG A 21 -16.00 -21.25 18.92
C ARG A 21 -16.34 -20.70 20.32
N ALA A 22 -16.99 -19.53 20.38
CA ALA A 22 -17.47 -18.95 21.62
C ALA A 22 -18.49 -19.87 22.34
N ILE A 23 -19.41 -20.49 21.60
CA ILE A 23 -20.37 -21.46 22.15
C ILE A 23 -19.65 -22.66 22.78
N GLN A 24 -18.64 -23.22 22.11
CA GLN A 24 -17.88 -24.36 22.63
C GLN A 24 -17.23 -24.01 23.95
N LEU A 25 -16.50 -22.89 24.00
CA LEU A 25 -15.82 -22.42 25.21
C LEU A 25 -16.79 -22.12 26.37
N LEU A 26 -17.95 -21.54 26.08
CA LEU A 26 -18.99 -21.32 27.09
C LEU A 26 -19.61 -22.63 27.61
N THR A 27 -19.68 -23.67 26.77
CA THR A 27 -20.30 -24.96 27.13
C THR A 27 -19.37 -25.83 27.97
N ASP A 28 -18.06 -25.66 27.82
CA ASP A 28 -17.00 -26.37 28.54
C ASP A 28 -16.73 -25.76 29.93
N SER A 29 -17.26 -24.57 30.22
CA SER A 29 -17.13 -23.92 31.52
C SER A 29 -18.11 -24.54 32.53
N PRO A 30 -17.62 -25.13 33.65
CA PRO A 30 -18.44 -25.95 34.56
C PRO A 30 -19.56 -25.18 35.28
N ASP A 31 -19.38 -23.87 35.50
CA ASP A 31 -20.35 -22.99 36.19
C ASP A 31 -21.30 -22.26 35.24
N PHE A 32 -21.28 -22.56 33.94
CA PHE A 32 -22.02 -21.79 32.95
C PHE A 32 -23.40 -22.37 32.64
N ASP A 33 -24.46 -21.56 32.83
CA ASP A 33 -25.81 -21.96 32.46
C ASP A 33 -25.96 -22.00 30.94
N ARG A 34 -26.14 -23.21 30.39
CA ARG A 34 -26.32 -23.43 28.96
C ARG A 34 -27.57 -22.73 28.41
N ARG A 35 -28.55 -22.39 29.24
CA ARG A 35 -29.77 -21.68 28.83
C ARG A 35 -29.49 -20.23 28.44
N THR A 36 -28.43 -19.61 28.98
CA THR A 36 -28.11 -18.19 28.74
C THR A 36 -27.20 -17.94 27.53
N ILE A 37 -26.67 -18.99 26.88
CA ILE A 37 -25.77 -18.87 25.71
C ILE A 37 -26.40 -17.99 24.62
N LYS A 38 -27.68 -18.22 24.30
CA LYS A 38 -28.37 -17.48 23.23
C LYS A 38 -28.50 -16.00 23.55
N ASP A 39 -28.81 -15.66 24.79
CA ASP A 39 -28.97 -14.27 25.22
C ASP A 39 -27.63 -13.55 25.23
N ARG A 40 -26.56 -14.24 25.64
CA ARG A 40 -25.21 -13.67 25.63
C ARG A 40 -24.69 -13.42 24.22
N LEU A 41 -24.93 -14.35 23.28
CA LEU A 41 -24.61 -14.12 21.86
C LEU A 41 -25.41 -12.96 21.28
N ARG A 42 -26.69 -12.79 21.67
CA ARG A 42 -27.51 -11.65 21.25
C ARG A 42 -26.94 -10.33 21.78
N GLN A 43 -26.54 -10.28 23.05
CA GLN A 43 -25.92 -9.09 23.64
C GLN A 43 -24.61 -8.71 22.93
N VAL A 44 -23.79 -9.70 22.57
CA VAL A 44 -22.55 -9.47 21.81
C VAL A 44 -22.87 -8.99 20.39
N ALA A 45 -23.90 -9.53 19.74
CA ALA A 45 -24.36 -9.05 18.42
C ALA A 45 -24.87 -7.61 18.46
N GLU A 46 -25.61 -7.24 19.52
CA GLU A 46 -26.19 -5.91 19.69
C GLU A 46 -25.14 -4.86 20.10
N ASN A 47 -24.18 -5.21 20.95
CA ASN A 47 -23.16 -4.29 21.45
C ASN A 47 -21.76 -4.95 21.54
N PRO A 48 -21.11 -5.26 20.41
CA PRO A 48 -19.84 -6.00 20.39
C PRO A 48 -18.75 -5.36 21.24
N ARG A 49 -18.66 -4.02 21.23
CA ARG A 49 -17.62 -3.25 21.92
C ARG A 49 -17.58 -3.48 23.43
N LEU A 50 -18.71 -3.80 24.07
CA LEU A 50 -18.79 -4.06 25.51
C LEU A 50 -18.13 -5.38 25.92
N PHE A 51 -17.86 -6.26 24.95
CA PHE A 51 -17.29 -7.59 25.15
C PHE A 51 -15.85 -7.70 24.67
N LEU A 52 -15.24 -6.58 24.25
CA LEU A 52 -13.80 -6.52 24.01
C LEU A 52 -13.04 -6.74 25.33
N GLY A 53 -12.15 -7.71 25.35
CA GLY A 53 -11.44 -8.16 26.55
C GLY A 53 -12.18 -9.23 27.38
N ASP A 54 -13.37 -9.66 27.00
CA ASP A 54 -14.04 -10.81 27.64
C ASP A 54 -13.27 -12.11 27.37
N ALA A 55 -13.06 -12.92 28.41
CA ALA A 55 -12.24 -14.13 28.34
C ALA A 55 -12.69 -15.16 27.29
N VAL A 56 -13.97 -15.13 26.89
CA VAL A 56 -14.54 -16.09 25.93
C VAL A 56 -15.11 -15.39 24.70
N LEU A 57 -15.69 -14.20 24.87
CA LEU A 57 -16.45 -13.51 23.82
C LEU A 57 -15.61 -12.49 23.03
N ASP A 58 -14.39 -12.15 23.46
CA ASP A 58 -13.52 -11.16 22.79
C ASP A 58 -13.32 -11.46 21.30
N GLY A 59 -13.08 -12.73 20.94
CA GLY A 59 -12.89 -13.12 19.54
C GLY A 59 -14.12 -12.86 18.65
N LEU A 60 -15.33 -13.10 19.17
CA LEU A 60 -16.57 -12.79 18.47
C LEU A 60 -16.84 -11.27 18.45
N ALA A 61 -16.58 -10.60 19.57
CA ALA A 61 -16.73 -9.16 19.71
C ALA A 61 -15.85 -8.38 18.72
N ARG A 62 -14.60 -8.81 18.53
CA ARG A 62 -13.67 -8.21 17.55
C ARG A 62 -14.16 -8.39 16.13
N GLU A 63 -14.51 -9.61 15.74
CA GLU A 63 -15.02 -9.93 14.40
C GLU A 63 -16.27 -9.10 14.04
N LEU A 64 -17.16 -8.90 15.02
CA LEU A 64 -18.35 -8.08 14.83
C LEU A 64 -18.03 -6.57 14.83
N SER A 65 -17.02 -6.15 15.58
CA SER A 65 -16.56 -4.75 15.64
C SER A 65 -15.73 -4.34 14.41
N GLU A 66 -15.00 -5.27 13.80
CA GLU A 66 -14.24 -5.05 12.56
C GLU A 66 -15.15 -4.82 11.34
N SER A 67 -16.43 -5.20 11.45
CA SER A 67 -17.48 -4.89 10.47
C SER A 67 -18.25 -3.60 10.72
N ASP A 68 -17.88 -2.79 11.72
CA ASP A 68 -18.35 -1.39 11.74
C ASP A 68 -17.78 -0.73 10.47
N PRO A 69 -18.62 -0.12 9.62
CA PRO A 69 -18.09 0.65 8.50
C PRO A 69 -17.13 1.68 9.08
N SER A 70 -15.88 1.67 8.57
CA SER A 70 -14.91 2.72 8.88
C SER A 70 -15.64 4.06 8.84
N PRO A 71 -15.44 4.94 9.84
CA PRO A 71 -16.15 6.22 9.89
C PRO A 71 -16.07 6.86 8.51
N GLN A 72 -17.23 7.16 7.92
CA GLN A 72 -17.29 7.85 6.64
C GLN A 72 -16.64 9.20 6.84
N MET A 73 -15.37 9.28 6.46
CA MET A 73 -14.66 10.53 6.41
C MET A 73 -15.11 11.27 5.17
N GLU A 74 -15.42 12.54 5.34
CA GLU A 74 -15.61 13.43 4.21
C GLU A 74 -14.33 13.43 3.38
N PRO A 75 -14.41 13.18 2.05
CA PRO A 75 -13.24 13.19 1.20
C PRO A 75 -12.57 14.57 1.24
N ILE A 76 -11.24 14.59 1.19
CA ILE A 76 -10.52 15.87 1.09
C ILE A 76 -10.67 16.47 -0.31
N ASP A 77 -10.57 17.79 -0.40
CA ASP A 77 -10.43 18.47 -1.68
C ASP A 77 -8.98 18.39 -2.19
N TYR A 78 -8.82 18.62 -3.50
CA TYR A 78 -7.50 18.73 -4.12
C TYR A 78 -7.43 19.94 -5.05
N ARG A 79 -6.23 20.52 -5.15
CA ARG A 79 -5.95 21.59 -6.10
C ARG A 79 -5.43 21.00 -7.41
N THR A 80 -5.90 21.57 -8.52
CA THR A 80 -5.40 21.26 -9.86
C THR A 80 -4.50 22.39 -10.35
N TRP A 81 -3.34 22.04 -10.89
CA TRP A 81 -2.49 22.94 -11.66
C TRP A 81 -2.53 22.48 -13.11
N GLY A 82 -2.92 23.35 -14.04
CA GLY A 82 -3.17 22.98 -15.43
C GLY A 82 -4.67 22.94 -15.76
N THR A 83 -5.00 22.90 -17.05
CA THR A 83 -6.38 23.04 -17.54
C THR A 83 -6.84 21.90 -18.45
N ASN A 84 -5.92 21.16 -19.05
CA ASN A 84 -6.21 20.15 -20.08
C ASN A 84 -5.83 18.74 -19.57
N ILE A 85 -6.31 18.39 -18.38
CA ILE A 85 -6.05 17.10 -17.75
C ILE A 85 -7.25 16.19 -18.02
N ASP A 86 -6.97 14.93 -18.35
CA ASP A 86 -8.00 13.94 -18.66
C ASP A 86 -8.89 13.63 -17.44
N GLU A 87 -10.18 13.41 -17.69
CA GLU A 87 -11.17 13.16 -16.63
C GLU A 87 -10.87 11.86 -15.85
N GLY A 88 -10.21 10.88 -16.47
CA GLY A 88 -9.77 9.66 -15.79
C GLY A 88 -8.72 9.95 -14.70
N ALA A 89 -7.83 10.93 -14.93
CA ALA A 89 -6.88 11.36 -13.89
C ALA A 89 -7.61 12.07 -12.74
N HIS A 90 -8.59 12.92 -13.05
CA HIS A 90 -9.46 13.54 -12.04
C HIS A 90 -10.28 12.52 -11.25
N GLN A 91 -10.77 11.47 -11.90
CA GLN A 91 -11.48 10.38 -11.24
C GLN A 91 -10.57 9.64 -10.26
N GLN A 92 -9.37 9.24 -10.69
CA GLN A 92 -8.40 8.59 -9.80
C GLN A 92 -8.04 9.49 -8.61
N MET A 93 -7.89 10.81 -8.84
CA MET A 93 -7.61 11.74 -7.76
C MET A 93 -8.76 11.85 -6.75
N ARG A 94 -10.02 11.89 -7.23
CA ARG A 94 -11.21 11.89 -6.35
C ARG A 94 -11.30 10.61 -5.52
N GLU A 95 -11.00 9.45 -6.09
CA GLU A 95 -10.97 8.19 -5.33
C GLU A 95 -9.84 8.19 -4.29
N ALA A 96 -8.66 8.70 -4.64
CA ALA A 96 -7.54 8.82 -3.70
C ALA A 96 -7.87 9.73 -2.51
N CYS A 97 -8.63 10.80 -2.74
CA CYS A 97 -9.07 11.72 -1.68
C CYS A 97 -10.11 11.11 -0.72
N ARG A 98 -10.70 9.95 -1.05
CA ARG A 98 -11.59 9.19 -0.16
C ARG A 98 -10.85 8.26 0.80
N ILE A 99 -9.53 8.11 0.62
CA ILE A 99 -8.74 7.24 1.50
C ILE A 99 -8.74 7.87 2.91
N PRO A 100 -9.12 7.12 3.97
CA PRO A 100 -9.22 7.68 5.32
C PRO A 100 -7.93 8.30 5.88
N ALA A 101 -6.78 7.88 5.36
CA ALA A 101 -5.50 8.44 5.77
C ALA A 101 -5.06 9.67 4.95
N ALA A 102 -5.82 10.08 3.93
CA ALA A 102 -5.48 11.22 3.08
C ALA A 102 -5.67 12.53 3.85
N VAL A 103 -4.62 13.34 3.93
CA VAL A 103 -4.61 14.63 4.66
C VAL A 103 -4.26 15.82 3.77
N GLY A 104 -3.88 15.57 2.51
CA GLY A 104 -3.63 16.62 1.52
C GLY A 104 -3.50 16.03 0.13
N ALA A 105 -3.87 16.81 -0.88
CA ALA A 105 -3.96 16.33 -2.25
C ALA A 105 -3.74 17.42 -3.30
N ALA A 106 -3.10 17.05 -4.40
CA ALA A 106 -2.68 17.94 -5.46
C ALA A 106 -2.56 17.20 -6.82
N LEU A 107 -2.92 17.86 -7.92
CA LEU A 107 -2.87 17.29 -9.28
C LEU A 107 -2.07 18.19 -10.22
N MET A 108 -0.94 17.69 -10.73
CA MET A 108 0.03 18.46 -11.52
C MET A 108 -0.40 18.62 -13.00
N PRO A 109 0.20 19.58 -13.74
CA PRO A 109 -0.22 19.89 -15.12
C PRO A 109 0.02 18.79 -16.15
N ASP A 110 0.94 17.88 -15.86
CA ASP A 110 1.29 16.71 -16.68
C ASP A 110 0.48 15.46 -16.30
N ALA A 111 -0.53 15.63 -15.45
CA ALA A 111 -1.27 14.50 -14.91
C ALA A 111 -2.04 13.72 -15.98
N HIS A 112 -2.02 12.40 -15.83
CA HIS A 112 -2.73 11.48 -16.69
C HIS A 112 -3.00 10.17 -15.93
N ILE A 113 -3.82 9.31 -16.54
CA ILE A 113 -4.25 8.05 -15.94
C ILE A 113 -3.02 7.20 -15.53
N GLY A 114 -3.00 6.82 -14.25
CA GLY A 114 -2.03 5.92 -13.66
C GLY A 114 -2.68 4.63 -13.14
N TYR A 115 -2.13 4.05 -12.09
CA TYR A 115 -2.65 2.86 -11.42
C TYR A 115 -2.97 3.17 -9.95
N GLY A 116 -4.26 3.35 -9.65
CA GLY A 116 -4.73 3.77 -8.31
C GLY A 116 -4.68 5.28 -8.11
N LEU A 117 -3.49 5.88 -8.18
CA LEU A 117 -3.28 7.34 -8.22
C LEU A 117 -2.90 7.76 -9.66
N PRO A 118 -3.31 8.94 -10.16
CA PRO A 118 -2.82 9.42 -11.45
C PRO A 118 -1.32 9.67 -11.42
N ILE A 119 -0.64 9.48 -12.55
CA ILE A 119 0.71 10.03 -12.73
C ILE A 119 0.58 11.56 -12.65
N GLY A 120 1.51 12.23 -11.97
CA GLY A 120 1.37 13.67 -11.65
C GLY A 120 0.42 13.95 -10.47
N GLY A 121 -0.13 12.94 -9.80
CA GLY A 121 -0.86 13.09 -8.55
C GLY A 121 0.08 13.18 -7.33
N VAL A 122 -0.28 14.02 -6.37
CA VAL A 122 0.39 14.13 -5.07
C VAL A 122 -0.66 13.86 -3.99
N LEU A 123 -0.41 12.84 -3.17
CA LEU A 123 -1.26 12.49 -2.04
C LEU A 123 -0.41 12.48 -0.76
N ALA A 124 -0.74 13.36 0.18
CA ALA A 124 -0.20 13.33 1.53
C ALA A 124 -1.06 12.39 2.38
N SER A 125 -0.42 11.41 3.01
CA SER A 125 -1.07 10.44 3.88
C SER A 125 -0.47 10.46 5.30
N GLN A 126 -1.33 10.26 6.30
CA GLN A 126 -0.94 10.22 7.70
C GLN A 126 -0.80 8.77 8.18
N ASP A 127 0.33 8.43 8.80
CA ASP A 127 0.63 7.14 9.45
C ASP A 127 0.51 5.88 8.57
N VAL A 128 0.44 6.05 7.25
CA VAL A 128 0.37 4.96 6.28
C VAL A 128 1.26 5.24 5.07
N VAL A 129 1.70 4.15 4.43
CA VAL A 129 2.34 4.17 3.12
C VAL A 129 1.44 3.43 2.15
N ILE A 130 1.20 4.03 0.98
CA ILE A 130 0.35 3.46 -0.07
C ILE A 130 1.27 3.12 -1.25
N PRO A 131 1.72 1.86 -1.44
CA PRO A 131 2.71 1.52 -2.45
C PRO A 131 2.32 1.93 -3.87
N TYR A 132 1.04 1.78 -4.22
CA TYR A 132 0.53 2.19 -5.54
C TYR A 132 0.49 3.70 -5.75
N ALA A 133 0.55 4.52 -4.69
CA ALA A 133 0.71 5.96 -4.79
C ALA A 133 2.17 6.37 -5.04
N VAL A 134 3.15 5.47 -4.85
CA VAL A 134 4.57 5.71 -5.15
C VAL A 134 4.87 5.38 -6.62
N GLY A 135 4.29 4.29 -7.12
CA GLY A 135 4.52 3.77 -8.47
C GLY A 135 5.39 2.52 -8.51
N VAL A 136 5.37 1.83 -9.65
CA VAL A 136 6.07 0.54 -9.83
C VAL A 136 7.58 0.73 -10.02
N ASP A 137 7.97 1.80 -10.74
CA ASP A 137 9.37 2.20 -10.90
C ASP A 137 9.78 3.14 -9.75
N ILE A 138 10.04 2.53 -8.59
CA ILE A 138 10.34 3.26 -7.36
C ILE A 138 11.61 4.09 -7.53
N ALA A 139 11.49 5.38 -7.21
CA ALA A 139 12.56 6.37 -7.33
C ALA A 139 13.04 6.65 -8.77
N CYS A 140 12.18 6.42 -9.77
CA CYS A 140 12.35 6.98 -11.11
C CYS A 140 12.55 8.50 -11.01
N ARG A 141 13.64 9.01 -11.59
CA ARG A 141 14.06 10.41 -11.42
C ARG A 141 15.02 10.87 -12.50
N MET A 142 15.17 12.19 -12.57
CA MET A 142 16.23 12.85 -13.32
C MET A 142 17.46 13.09 -12.45
N LYS A 143 18.65 12.93 -13.03
CA LYS A 143 19.93 13.36 -12.44
C LYS A 143 20.62 14.31 -13.40
N ILE A 144 21.05 15.45 -12.90
CA ILE A 144 21.83 16.44 -13.67
C ILE A 144 23.25 16.50 -13.12
N SER A 145 24.23 16.49 -14.03
CA SER A 145 25.64 16.75 -13.71
C SER A 145 26.05 18.04 -14.42
N ILE A 146 26.63 18.97 -13.67
CA ILE A 146 27.13 20.24 -14.21
C ILE A 146 28.64 20.10 -14.40
N LEU A 147 29.12 20.38 -15.61
CA LEU A 147 30.54 20.29 -15.97
C LEU A 147 31.09 21.70 -16.19
N ASP A 148 32.25 21.98 -15.62
CA ASP A 148 33.00 23.23 -15.87
C ASP A 148 33.74 23.12 -17.21
N MET A 149 32.98 23.20 -18.31
CA MET A 149 33.51 23.11 -19.66
C MET A 149 32.69 23.93 -20.67
N PRO A 150 33.32 24.53 -21.70
CA PRO A 150 32.61 25.19 -22.79
C PRO A 150 31.78 24.21 -23.62
N VAL A 151 30.60 24.64 -24.06
CA VAL A 151 29.63 23.83 -24.82
C VAL A 151 30.23 23.31 -26.13
N GLU A 152 31.06 24.11 -26.79
CA GLU A 152 31.71 23.78 -28.07
C GLU A 152 32.63 22.55 -27.95
N THR A 153 33.05 22.21 -26.73
CA THR A 153 33.83 21.00 -26.46
C THR A 153 33.03 19.74 -26.78
N LEU A 154 31.71 19.75 -26.59
CA LEU A 154 30.84 18.62 -26.91
C LEU A 154 30.87 18.30 -28.40
N GLU A 155 30.93 19.33 -29.25
CA GLU A 155 31.02 19.16 -30.71
C GLU A 155 32.43 18.73 -31.13
N LYS A 156 33.46 19.42 -30.63
CA LYS A 156 34.87 19.13 -30.96
C LYS A 156 35.32 17.73 -30.55
N ARG A 157 34.69 17.15 -29.53
CA ARG A 157 35.01 15.81 -28.99
C ARG A 157 33.78 14.90 -28.97
N PHE A 158 32.88 15.07 -29.92
CA PHE A 158 31.61 14.35 -29.98
C PHE A 158 31.78 12.83 -29.87
N ASP A 159 32.69 12.25 -30.68
CA ASP A 159 32.94 10.81 -30.66
C ASP A 159 33.42 10.30 -29.31
N HIS A 160 34.25 11.10 -28.61
CA HIS A 160 34.75 10.72 -27.28
C HIS A 160 33.61 10.62 -26.27
N TYR A 161 32.72 11.63 -26.22
CA TYR A 161 31.60 11.63 -25.27
C TYR A 161 30.52 10.63 -25.64
N ARG A 162 30.20 10.48 -26.94
CA ARG A 162 29.29 9.43 -27.41
C ARG A 162 29.81 8.04 -27.00
N ASN A 163 31.07 7.74 -27.29
CA ASN A 163 31.67 6.45 -26.92
C ASN A 163 31.69 6.26 -25.39
N ALA A 164 31.91 7.32 -24.60
CA ALA A 164 31.83 7.24 -23.15
C ALA A 164 30.42 6.88 -22.68
N LEU A 165 29.38 7.49 -23.24
CA LEU A 165 27.97 7.19 -22.92
C LEU A 165 27.58 5.77 -23.34
N GLU A 166 27.93 5.35 -24.55
CA GLU A 166 27.60 4.02 -25.08
C GLU A 166 28.31 2.88 -24.34
N ASN A 167 29.53 3.12 -23.86
CA ASN A 167 30.29 2.12 -23.09
C ASN A 167 29.92 2.13 -21.60
N GLY A 168 29.59 3.30 -21.06
CA GLY A 168 29.24 3.50 -19.65
C GLY A 168 27.76 3.28 -19.32
N THR A 169 26.89 3.18 -20.32
CA THR A 169 25.44 3.00 -20.12
C THR A 169 24.93 1.77 -20.87
N ARG A 170 23.94 1.08 -20.29
CA ARG A 170 23.22 -0.02 -20.94
C ARG A 170 21.74 0.31 -21.02
N PHE A 171 21.17 0.17 -22.22
CA PHE A 171 19.75 0.38 -22.49
C PHE A 171 19.08 -0.95 -22.83
N GLY A 172 17.79 -1.08 -22.52
CA GLY A 172 16.98 -2.25 -22.86
C GLY A 172 16.72 -3.19 -21.68
N VAL A 173 15.57 -3.87 -21.74
CA VAL A 173 15.15 -4.83 -20.71
C VAL A 173 16.12 -6.00 -20.68
N GLY A 174 16.65 -6.31 -19.49
CA GLY A 174 17.57 -7.42 -19.29
C GLY A 174 19.02 -7.16 -19.74
N SER A 175 19.33 -5.93 -20.19
CA SER A 175 20.70 -5.56 -20.54
C SER A 175 21.61 -5.55 -19.31
N VAL A 176 22.84 -6.02 -19.50
CA VAL A 176 23.88 -6.14 -18.47
C VAL A 176 25.22 -5.66 -19.00
N HIS A 177 26.14 -5.29 -18.11
CA HIS A 177 27.52 -5.03 -18.47
C HIS A 177 28.28 -6.35 -18.65
N LYS A 178 29.11 -6.45 -19.70
CA LYS A 178 29.98 -7.62 -19.90
C LYS A 178 31.02 -7.77 -18.78
N LYS A 179 31.47 -6.63 -18.24
CA LYS A 179 32.35 -6.54 -17.08
C LYS A 179 31.64 -5.64 -16.07
N PRO A 180 31.29 -6.16 -14.88
CA PRO A 180 30.68 -5.36 -13.85
C PRO A 180 31.52 -4.11 -13.52
N GLN A 181 30.88 -2.96 -13.39
CA GLN A 181 31.49 -1.73 -12.91
C GLN A 181 31.55 -1.71 -11.39
N ASP A 182 32.60 -1.13 -10.84
CA ASP A 182 32.70 -0.87 -9.41
C ASP A 182 31.85 0.34 -9.03
N HIS A 183 31.04 0.18 -7.99
CA HIS A 183 30.14 1.21 -7.51
C HIS A 183 29.91 1.06 -6.01
N PRO A 184 29.99 2.14 -5.20
CA PRO A 184 29.87 2.08 -3.73
C PRO A 184 28.60 1.40 -3.22
N VAL A 185 27.50 1.45 -3.99
CA VAL A 185 26.25 0.75 -3.63
C VAL A 185 26.45 -0.75 -3.41
N MET A 186 27.46 -1.37 -4.01
CA MET A 186 27.73 -2.80 -3.85
C MET A 186 28.34 -3.14 -2.48
N ASP A 187 28.88 -2.13 -1.79
CA ASP A 187 29.48 -2.23 -0.45
C ASP A 187 28.44 -2.00 0.67
N GLU A 188 27.24 -1.52 0.32
CA GLU A 188 26.13 -1.31 1.25
C GLU A 188 25.53 -2.63 1.77
N ASP A 189 24.70 -2.55 2.81
CA ASP A 189 24.00 -3.72 3.36
C ASP A 189 22.82 -4.16 2.48
N TRP A 190 23.07 -5.11 1.58
CA TRP A 190 22.05 -5.77 0.75
C TRP A 190 21.20 -6.80 1.51
N SER A 191 21.44 -7.03 2.81
CA SER A 191 20.69 -8.00 3.61
C SER A 191 19.50 -7.39 4.37
N VAL A 192 19.35 -6.06 4.31
CA VAL A 192 18.28 -5.28 4.97
C VAL A 192 16.87 -5.83 4.71
N THR A 193 16.62 -6.38 3.52
CA THR A 193 15.38 -7.09 3.21
C THR A 193 15.64 -8.34 2.38
N ARG A 194 14.67 -9.25 2.32
CA ARG A 194 14.72 -10.39 1.38
C ARG A 194 14.82 -9.92 -0.07
N ILE A 195 14.07 -8.88 -0.44
CA ILE A 195 13.99 -8.34 -1.80
C ILE A 195 15.34 -7.79 -2.25
N THR A 196 16.00 -6.99 -1.41
CA THR A 196 17.34 -6.44 -1.73
C THR A 196 18.34 -7.57 -1.91
N ARG A 197 18.38 -8.53 -0.96
CA ARG A 197 19.29 -9.68 -1.04
C ARG A 197 19.11 -10.51 -2.31
N GLU A 198 17.87 -10.82 -2.69
CA GLU A 198 17.55 -11.59 -3.89
C GLU A 198 17.89 -10.84 -5.20
N ASN A 199 17.97 -9.50 -5.16
CA ASN A 199 18.28 -8.69 -6.34
C ASN A 199 19.74 -8.21 -6.42
N LYS A 200 20.62 -8.57 -5.46
CA LYS A 200 22.02 -8.11 -5.45
C LYS A 200 22.78 -8.47 -6.72
N ASP A 201 22.68 -9.72 -7.17
CA ASP A 201 23.38 -10.16 -8.38
C ASP A 201 22.83 -9.49 -9.63
N LYS A 202 21.51 -9.27 -9.68
CA LYS A 202 20.88 -8.51 -10.76
C LYS A 202 21.42 -7.08 -10.83
N ALA A 203 21.51 -6.40 -9.68
CA ALA A 203 22.10 -5.08 -9.60
C ALA A 203 23.59 -5.07 -10.00
N ARG A 204 24.38 -6.04 -9.53
CA ARG A 204 25.80 -6.18 -9.89
C ARG A 204 26.02 -6.46 -11.38
N ASN A 205 25.07 -7.09 -12.07
CA ASN A 205 25.18 -7.30 -13.52
C ASN A 205 24.80 -6.04 -14.31
N GLN A 206 24.00 -5.15 -13.74
CA GLN A 206 23.57 -3.90 -14.35
C GLN A 206 24.53 -2.73 -14.09
N LEU A 207 25.43 -2.89 -13.13
CA LEU A 207 26.59 -2.04 -12.88
C LEU A 207 27.80 -2.72 -13.48
#